data_AF-A0A7C3HS91-F1
#
_entry.id   AF-A0A7C3HS91-F1
#
_cell.length_a   1.000
_cell.length_b   1.000
_cell.length_c   1.000
_cell.angle_alpha   90.00
_cell.angle_beta   90.00
_cell.angle_gamma   90.00
#
_symmetry.space_group_name_H-M   'P 1'
#
loop_
_entity.id
_entity.type
_entity.pdbx_description
1 polymer ?
#
loop_
_entity_poly.entity_id
_entity_poly.type
_entity_poly.pdbx_seq_one_letter_code
_entity_poly.pdbx_strand_id
1 'polypeptide(L)'
;MNLICRRSLIASAAAVVPLPLRAADPWAKPPAEWTEKDVQRILTDSPWSKSVSITLGGGMPMGGGGGRGGRGSRGGGGLSGGMPDASVGAGGDSGMGGGRAGMGEGMGASMAPSIQFQIRWQSAKPIKLATVRARMGAEADTSPQAREFVEREEPDYVIAVIGPPMGGPPEGGRPGAAPGAPPRDGIAPPKGEGSVQERRGNPEQWMAGLKENTWLAWKDHEKVHPSSIVLPPGGQRGVLIFHFPKDHPIELEDKEVEFCMRRGPMEVKKKFKLKDMVYEGKLAL
;
A
#
# COMPACT_ATOMS: atom_id res chain seq x y z
N MET A 1 -39.98 26.20 -69.82
CA MET A 1 -38.75 26.49 -69.06
C MET A 1 -39.13 26.99 -67.67
N ASN A 2 -38.39 26.52 -66.65
CA ASN A 2 -38.29 26.96 -65.25
C ASN A 2 -39.41 26.53 -64.29
N LEU A 3 -39.24 25.47 -63.49
CA LEU A 3 -38.46 25.25 -62.25
C LEU A 3 -39.06 25.85 -60.94
N ILE A 4 -39.67 24.92 -60.18
CA ILE A 4 -39.71 24.70 -58.71
C ILE A 4 -38.99 25.72 -57.80
N CYS A 5 -39.65 26.12 -56.69
CA CYS A 5 -39.02 26.19 -55.36
C CYS A 5 -40.06 26.21 -54.22
N ARG A 6 -40.30 25.06 -53.58
CA ARG A 6 -40.93 24.96 -52.25
C ARG A 6 -39.81 25.04 -51.20
N ARG A 7 -39.85 26.03 -50.31
CA ARG A 7 -38.92 26.15 -49.18
C ARG A 7 -39.44 25.33 -48.00
N SER A 8 -38.77 24.22 -47.70
CA SER A 8 -38.96 23.46 -46.47
C SER A 8 -38.17 24.11 -45.34
N LEU A 9 -38.85 24.50 -44.25
CA LEU A 9 -38.23 24.86 -42.99
C LEU A 9 -37.95 23.59 -42.19
N ILE A 10 -36.68 23.29 -41.92
CA ILE A 10 -36.27 22.22 -41.00
C ILE A 10 -36.05 22.85 -39.63
N ALA A 11 -36.95 22.58 -38.69
CA ALA A 11 -36.75 22.89 -37.28
C ALA A 11 -35.78 21.86 -36.68
N SER A 12 -34.56 22.29 -36.37
CA SER A 12 -33.59 21.46 -35.64
C SER A 12 -33.85 21.57 -34.14
N ALA A 13 -34.36 20.50 -33.53
CA ALA A 13 -34.39 20.35 -32.08
C ALA A 13 -33.00 19.92 -31.59
N ALA A 14 -32.27 20.83 -30.95
CA ALA A 14 -31.00 20.50 -30.31
C ALA A 14 -31.28 19.71 -29.02
N ALA A 15 -30.98 18.41 -29.03
CA ALA A 15 -30.95 17.60 -27.82
C ALA A 15 -29.77 18.04 -26.94
N VAL A 16 -30.05 18.67 -25.81
CA VAL A 16 -29.05 18.97 -24.78
C VAL A 16 -28.65 17.65 -24.14
N VAL A 17 -27.47 17.15 -24.49
CA VAL A 17 -26.86 16.01 -23.81
C VAL A 17 -26.30 16.52 -22.47
N PRO A 18 -26.78 16.01 -21.31
CA PRO A 18 -26.21 16.41 -20.02
C PRO A 18 -24.78 15.89 -19.93
N LEU A 19 -23.82 16.82 -20.01
CA LEU A 19 -22.43 16.52 -19.67
C LEU A 19 -22.39 16.10 -18.20
N PRO A 20 -21.76 14.97 -17.84
CA PRO A 20 -21.58 14.61 -16.44
C PRO A 20 -20.73 15.70 -15.78
N LEU A 21 -21.37 16.51 -14.92
CA LEU A 21 -20.67 17.43 -14.04
C LEU A 21 -19.74 16.59 -13.15
N ARG A 22 -18.45 16.62 -13.46
CA ARG A 22 -17.43 16.10 -12.57
C ARG A 22 -17.50 16.96 -11.32
N ALA A 23 -18.10 16.42 -10.26
CA ALA A 23 -18.25 17.12 -8.99
C ALA A 23 -16.88 17.67 -8.59
N ALA A 24 -16.83 18.95 -8.23
CA ALA A 24 -15.62 19.59 -7.74
C ALA A 24 -15.05 18.75 -6.59
N ASP A 25 -13.73 18.70 -6.49
CA ASP A 25 -13.10 17.93 -5.43
C ASP A 25 -13.57 18.42 -4.05
N PRO A 26 -13.81 17.53 -3.08
CA PRO A 26 -14.46 17.93 -1.83
C PRO A 26 -13.69 18.98 -1.05
N TRP A 27 -12.36 18.92 -1.10
CA TRP A 27 -11.47 19.88 -0.44
C TRP A 27 -11.43 21.26 -1.13
N ALA A 28 -12.13 21.47 -2.24
CA ALA A 28 -12.28 22.78 -2.89
C ALA A 28 -13.52 23.57 -2.41
N LYS A 29 -14.45 22.91 -1.68
CA LYS A 29 -15.66 23.54 -1.12
C LYS A 29 -15.53 23.75 0.40
N PRO A 30 -16.32 24.66 1.00
CA PRO A 30 -16.29 24.93 2.43
C PRO A 30 -16.49 23.66 3.27
N PRO A 31 -15.77 23.51 4.40
CA PRO A 31 -15.89 22.34 5.26
C PRO A 31 -17.31 22.03 5.71
N ALA A 32 -18.17 23.03 5.93
CA ALA A 32 -19.56 22.85 6.34
C ALA A 32 -20.41 22.09 5.28
N GLU A 33 -20.03 22.18 3.99
CA GLU A 33 -20.75 21.57 2.87
C GLU A 33 -20.30 20.14 2.55
N TRP A 34 -19.32 19.59 3.26
CA TRP A 34 -18.92 18.19 3.06
C TRP A 34 -20.05 17.23 3.48
N THR A 35 -20.28 16.22 2.68
CA THR A 35 -21.09 15.07 3.07
C THR A 35 -20.22 14.02 3.74
N GLU A 36 -20.81 12.97 4.31
CA GLU A 36 -20.03 11.84 4.82
C GLU A 36 -19.14 11.22 3.72
N LYS A 37 -19.64 11.13 2.48
CA LYS A 37 -18.86 10.62 1.33
C LYS A 37 -17.66 11.52 1.01
N ASP A 38 -17.83 12.83 1.14
CA ASP A 38 -16.76 13.81 0.95
C ASP A 38 -15.68 13.66 2.02
N VAL A 39 -16.08 13.53 3.29
CA VAL A 39 -15.19 13.29 4.42
C VAL A 39 -14.40 12.00 4.21
N GLN A 40 -15.07 10.90 3.87
CA GLN A 40 -14.42 9.62 3.58
C GLN A 40 -13.42 9.75 2.42
N ARG A 41 -13.79 10.45 1.35
CA ARG A 41 -12.90 10.68 0.21
C ARG A 41 -11.69 11.54 0.61
N ILE A 42 -11.86 12.60 1.40
CA ILE A 42 -10.74 13.41 1.92
C ILE A 42 -9.77 12.52 2.73
N LEU A 43 -10.32 11.66 3.58
CA LEU A 43 -9.55 10.79 4.47
C LEU A 43 -8.91 9.58 3.79
N THR A 44 -9.28 9.23 2.55
CA THR A 44 -8.83 8.00 1.88
C THR A 44 -8.20 8.24 0.51
N ASP A 45 -8.78 9.12 -0.33
CA ASP A 45 -8.29 9.48 -1.66
C ASP A 45 -8.34 11.01 -1.89
N SER A 46 -7.31 11.68 -1.38
CA SER A 46 -7.10 13.12 -1.55
C SER A 46 -5.63 13.39 -1.86
N PRO A 47 -5.23 14.63 -2.20
CA PRO A 47 -3.82 14.99 -2.32
C PRO A 47 -3.01 14.65 -1.06
N TRP A 48 -3.65 14.65 0.11
CA TRP A 48 -3.04 14.34 1.41
C TRP A 48 -3.17 12.87 1.84
N SER A 49 -3.93 12.05 1.13
CA SER A 49 -4.15 10.64 1.45
C SER A 49 -4.13 9.78 0.19
N LYS A 50 -3.14 8.90 0.07
CA LYS A 50 -2.96 8.07 -1.13
C LYS A 50 -2.71 6.61 -0.81
N SER A 51 -3.38 5.74 -1.58
CA SER A 51 -3.13 4.31 -1.56
C SER A 51 -1.90 3.92 -2.40
N VAL A 52 -1.20 2.89 -1.93
CA VAL A 52 -0.03 2.25 -2.55
C VAL A 52 -0.25 0.74 -2.46
N SER A 53 -0.11 0.04 -3.59
CA SER A 53 -0.19 -1.43 -3.63
C SER A 53 1.21 -2.02 -3.80
N ILE A 54 1.56 -3.00 -2.97
CA ILE A 54 2.84 -3.70 -3.01
C ILE A 54 2.60 -5.17 -3.29
N THR A 55 3.16 -5.69 -4.37
CA THR A 55 3.07 -7.10 -4.73
C THR A 55 4.20 -7.89 -4.06
N LEU A 56 3.89 -8.77 -3.11
CA LEU A 56 4.88 -9.69 -2.53
C LEU A 56 5.12 -10.86 -3.49
N GLY A 57 6.34 -10.96 -4.02
CA GLY A 57 6.76 -12.09 -4.85
C GLY A 57 7.02 -11.76 -6.33
N GLY A 58 6.85 -10.51 -6.74
CA GLY A 58 7.41 -10.02 -8.01
C GLY A 58 8.80 -9.45 -7.75
N GLY A 59 9.83 -10.07 -8.30
CA GLY A 59 11.20 -9.55 -8.23
C GLY A 59 11.27 -8.07 -8.59
N MET A 60 12.26 -7.40 -8.01
CA MET A 60 12.72 -6.05 -8.34
C MET A 60 12.49 -5.71 -9.84
N PRO A 61 12.08 -4.48 -10.20
CA PRO A 61 12.12 -4.08 -11.59
C PRO A 61 13.58 -4.12 -12.03
N MET A 62 13.97 -5.19 -12.71
CA MET A 62 15.25 -5.29 -13.39
C MET A 62 15.31 -4.09 -14.32
N GLY A 63 16.15 -3.13 -13.95
CA GLY A 63 16.43 -1.94 -14.74
C GLY A 63 16.71 -2.37 -16.17
N GLY A 64 15.99 -1.75 -17.10
CA GLY A 64 16.13 -2.01 -18.52
C GLY A 64 17.57 -1.80 -18.97
N GLY A 65 18.20 -2.89 -19.41
CA GLY A 65 19.34 -2.89 -20.30
C GLY A 65 18.93 -3.60 -21.58
N GLY A 66 18.50 -2.83 -22.58
CA GLY A 66 18.22 -3.35 -23.91
C GLY A 66 19.49 -3.94 -24.55
N GLY A 67 19.34 -5.07 -25.25
CA GLY A 67 20.46 -5.74 -25.89
C GLY A 67 20.05 -6.93 -26.74
N ARG A 68 19.26 -6.68 -27.78
CA ARG A 68 18.94 -7.60 -28.88
C ARG A 68 20.24 -7.99 -29.62
N GLY A 69 20.50 -9.28 -29.82
CA GLY A 69 21.54 -9.71 -30.77
C GLY A 69 21.95 -11.17 -30.64
N GLY A 70 21.37 -12.04 -31.46
CA GLY A 70 21.83 -13.42 -31.59
C GLY A 70 23.11 -13.57 -32.42
N ARG A 71 23.63 -14.80 -32.47
CA ARG A 71 24.10 -15.54 -33.67
C ARG A 71 25.06 -16.66 -33.21
N GLY A 72 24.80 -17.88 -33.65
CA GLY A 72 25.45 -19.08 -33.16
C GLY A 72 26.86 -19.37 -33.68
N SER A 73 27.37 -20.51 -33.21
CA SER A 73 28.51 -21.31 -33.70
C SER A 73 28.69 -22.45 -32.68
N ARG A 74 29.10 -23.69 -32.97
CA ARG A 74 29.35 -24.47 -34.19
C ARG A 74 29.82 -25.85 -33.69
N GLY A 75 29.50 -26.92 -34.43
CA GLY A 75 30.26 -28.18 -34.45
C GLY A 75 29.78 -29.25 -33.45
N GLY A 76 29.66 -30.53 -33.79
CA GLY A 76 30.00 -31.30 -34.99
C GLY A 76 29.81 -32.79 -34.65
N GLY A 77 29.34 -33.61 -35.59
CA GLY A 77 28.90 -34.99 -35.34
C GLY A 77 30.00 -36.05 -35.30
N GLY A 78 29.62 -37.31 -35.04
CA GLY A 78 30.46 -38.49 -35.27
C GLY A 78 30.12 -39.78 -34.49
N LEU A 79 29.26 -40.62 -35.09
CA LEU A 79 29.45 -42.07 -35.36
C LEU A 79 29.67 -43.13 -34.24
N SER A 80 29.17 -44.35 -34.57
CA SER A 80 29.36 -45.69 -33.98
C SER A 80 28.37 -46.10 -32.86
N GLY A 81 27.61 -47.20 -32.90
CA GLY A 81 27.55 -48.36 -33.80
C GLY A 81 27.53 -49.65 -32.96
N GLY A 82 26.51 -50.51 -33.13
CA GLY A 82 26.54 -51.91 -32.65
C GLY A 82 25.26 -52.41 -31.96
N MET A 83 24.50 -53.28 -32.65
CA MET A 83 23.29 -54.01 -32.21
C MET A 83 23.67 -55.32 -31.41
N PRO A 84 22.83 -56.38 -31.34
CA PRO A 84 21.81 -56.68 -30.31
C PRO A 84 22.00 -58.09 -29.66
N ASP A 85 21.21 -58.47 -28.65
CA ASP A 85 20.62 -59.82 -28.60
C ASP A 85 19.46 -59.92 -27.59
N ALA A 86 18.55 -60.84 -27.87
CA ALA A 86 17.23 -61.06 -27.31
C ALA A 86 17.16 -62.24 -26.34
N SER A 87 16.07 -62.23 -25.56
CA SER A 87 15.32 -63.39 -25.01
C SER A 87 16.03 -64.33 -24.03
N VAL A 88 15.53 -64.44 -22.79
CA VAL A 88 14.46 -65.37 -22.35
C VAL A 88 14.20 -65.16 -20.85
N GLY A 89 12.96 -65.33 -20.40
CA GLY A 89 12.67 -65.50 -18.96
C GLY A 89 11.31 -64.99 -18.51
N ALA A 90 10.31 -65.84 -18.61
CA ALA A 90 8.93 -65.62 -18.18
C ALA A 90 8.76 -65.44 -16.65
N GLY A 91 7.68 -64.76 -16.26
CA GLY A 91 7.06 -65.02 -14.96
C GLY A 91 6.43 -63.80 -14.28
N GLY A 92 5.11 -63.67 -14.42
CA GLY A 92 4.25 -63.50 -13.25
C GLY A 92 3.98 -62.09 -12.74
N ASP A 93 2.69 -61.76 -12.84
CA ASP A 93 1.88 -61.20 -11.75
C ASP A 93 1.73 -59.66 -11.64
N SER A 94 0.53 -59.24 -12.04
CA SER A 94 -0.36 -58.33 -11.30
C SER A 94 -0.04 -56.83 -11.22
N GLY A 95 -0.76 -56.08 -12.07
CA GLY A 95 -1.92 -55.34 -11.54
C GLY A 95 -1.70 -53.90 -11.09
N MET A 96 -1.79 -52.96 -12.03
CA MET A 96 -2.19 -51.55 -11.82
C MET A 96 -2.79 -51.08 -13.16
N GLY A 97 -4.09 -50.85 -13.34
CA GLY A 97 -5.07 -50.32 -12.41
C GLY A 97 -5.00 -48.80 -12.38
N GLY A 98 -5.71 -48.13 -13.30
CA GLY A 98 -6.11 -46.72 -13.08
C GLY A 98 -5.76 -45.72 -14.18
N GLY A 99 -6.72 -45.51 -15.09
CA GLY A 99 -7.20 -44.18 -15.47
C GLY A 99 -6.17 -43.14 -15.95
N ARG A 100 -5.91 -43.14 -17.26
CA ARG A 100 -5.69 -41.89 -18.00
C ARG A 100 -6.98 -41.07 -17.95
N ALA A 101 -6.99 -39.98 -17.19
CA ALA A 101 -8.02 -38.95 -17.29
C ALA A 101 -7.41 -37.56 -17.06
N GLY A 102 -7.47 -36.73 -18.09
CA GLY A 102 -7.62 -35.29 -17.97
C GLY A 102 -6.40 -34.51 -17.52
N MET A 103 -5.50 -34.22 -18.47
CA MET A 103 -4.64 -33.04 -18.40
C MET A 103 -5.55 -31.80 -18.55
N GLY A 104 -6.15 -31.38 -17.44
CA GLY A 104 -6.80 -30.08 -17.30
C GLY A 104 -5.72 -29.02 -17.13
N GLU A 105 -5.15 -28.60 -18.25
CA GLU A 105 -4.19 -27.50 -18.33
C GLU A 105 -4.93 -26.19 -18.04
N GLY A 106 -4.99 -25.87 -16.75
CA GLY A 106 -5.60 -24.68 -16.18
C GLY A 106 -4.87 -24.27 -14.91
N MET A 107 -3.54 -24.29 -14.95
CA MET A 107 -2.72 -23.68 -13.90
C MET A 107 -2.94 -22.18 -13.94
N GLY A 108 -3.88 -21.73 -13.11
CA GLY A 108 -4.03 -20.34 -12.75
C GLY A 108 -2.66 -19.79 -12.36
N ALA A 109 -2.22 -18.76 -13.06
CA ALA A 109 -1.10 -17.96 -12.62
C ALA A 109 -1.34 -17.62 -11.15
N SER A 110 -0.46 -18.08 -10.27
CA SER A 110 -0.49 -17.68 -8.87
C SER A 110 -0.26 -16.18 -8.85
N MET A 111 -1.34 -15.40 -8.83
CA MET A 111 -1.28 -13.95 -8.72
C MET A 111 -0.55 -13.65 -7.41
N ALA A 112 0.66 -13.10 -7.52
CA ALA A 112 1.44 -12.73 -6.36
C ALA A 112 0.57 -11.82 -5.46
N PRO A 113 0.45 -12.12 -4.16
CA PRO A 113 -0.43 -11.37 -3.28
C PRO A 113 -0.02 -9.90 -3.25
N SER A 114 -1.00 -9.00 -3.41
CA SER A 114 -0.77 -7.55 -3.29
C SER A 114 -1.32 -7.03 -1.96
N ILE A 115 -0.54 -6.19 -1.29
CA ILE A 115 -0.89 -5.53 -0.03
C ILE A 115 -1.14 -4.06 -0.31
N GLN A 116 -2.27 -3.53 0.15
CA GLN A 116 -2.60 -2.12 0.05
C GLN A 116 -2.26 -1.38 1.34
N PHE A 117 -1.52 -0.29 1.20
CA PHE A 117 -1.24 0.70 2.22
C PHE A 117 -1.85 2.03 1.83
N GLN A 118 -2.22 2.84 2.80
CA GLN A 118 -2.61 4.22 2.64
C GLN A 118 -1.65 5.09 3.45
N ILE A 119 -1.09 6.11 2.80
CA ILE A 119 -0.21 7.09 3.44
C ILE A 119 -0.99 8.39 3.53
N ARG A 120 -1.14 8.94 4.73
CA ARG A 120 -2.00 10.09 5.02
C ARG A 120 -1.28 11.13 5.88
N TRP A 121 -1.23 12.37 5.41
CA TRP A 121 -0.72 13.54 6.12
C TRP A 121 -1.73 13.99 7.18
N GLN A 122 -1.59 13.52 8.43
CA GLN A 122 -2.52 13.81 9.51
C GLN A 122 -2.42 15.23 10.05
N SER A 123 -1.25 15.87 9.93
CA SER A 123 -1.04 17.28 10.31
C SER A 123 -1.75 18.25 9.37
N ALA A 124 -2.03 17.85 8.13
CA ALA A 124 -2.66 18.71 7.13
C ALA A 124 -4.06 19.17 7.56
N LYS A 125 -4.31 20.48 7.47
CA LYS A 125 -5.59 21.11 7.84
C LYS A 125 -6.84 20.42 7.27
N PRO A 126 -6.96 20.09 5.97
CA PRO A 126 -8.14 19.40 5.45
C PRO A 126 -8.33 18.00 6.05
N ILE A 127 -7.26 17.30 6.42
CA ILE A 127 -7.33 16.00 7.09
C ILE A 127 -7.76 16.16 8.54
N LYS A 128 -7.30 17.20 9.25
CA LYS A 128 -7.77 17.52 10.62
C LYS A 128 -9.26 17.83 10.63
N LEU A 129 -9.71 18.70 9.74
CA LEU A 129 -11.13 19.04 9.54
C LEU A 129 -11.98 17.80 9.28
N ALA A 130 -11.56 16.97 8.32
CA ALA A 130 -12.28 15.74 7.98
C ALA A 130 -12.30 14.73 9.14
N THR A 131 -11.21 14.65 9.92
CA THR A 131 -11.12 13.76 11.09
C THR A 131 -12.08 14.19 12.19
N VAL A 132 -12.16 15.50 12.50
CA VAL A 132 -13.15 16.03 13.45
C VAL A 132 -14.55 15.74 12.96
N ARG A 133 -14.83 16.01 11.68
CA ARG A 133 -16.17 15.82 11.12
C ARG A 133 -16.60 14.37 11.10
N ALA A 134 -15.70 13.43 10.80
CA ALA A 134 -15.95 12.00 10.88
C ALA A 134 -16.29 11.52 12.31
N ARG A 135 -15.78 12.22 13.34
CA ARG A 135 -16.00 11.85 14.76
C ARG A 135 -17.24 12.50 15.36
N MET A 136 -17.54 13.74 14.97
CA MET A 136 -18.52 14.60 15.64
C MET A 136 -19.70 15.01 14.74
N GLY A 137 -19.65 14.72 13.44
CA GLY A 137 -20.69 15.13 12.50
C GLY A 137 -20.85 16.65 12.47
N ALA A 138 -22.09 17.13 12.64
CA ALA A 138 -22.42 18.56 12.63
C ALA A 138 -21.93 19.32 13.88
N GLU A 139 -21.63 18.63 14.98
CA GLU A 139 -21.11 19.25 16.21
C GLU A 139 -19.66 19.75 16.06
N ALA A 140 -18.98 19.34 14.99
CA ALA A 140 -17.63 19.81 14.65
C ALA A 140 -17.53 21.34 14.56
N ASP A 141 -18.59 22.02 14.09
CA ASP A 141 -18.57 23.46 13.82
C ASP A 141 -18.76 24.31 15.09
N THR A 142 -19.35 23.74 16.14
CA THR A 142 -19.68 24.45 17.39
C THR A 142 -18.76 24.08 18.54
N SER A 143 -17.95 23.02 18.42
CA SER A 143 -17.05 22.57 19.49
C SER A 143 -15.77 23.40 19.56
N PRO A 144 -15.45 23.99 20.73
CA PRO A 144 -14.17 24.65 20.96
C PRO A 144 -12.98 23.69 20.81
N GLN A 145 -13.13 22.44 21.24
CA GLN A 145 -12.07 21.42 21.16
C GLN A 145 -11.77 21.02 19.72
N ALA A 146 -12.81 20.91 18.88
CA ALA A 146 -12.66 20.69 17.44
C ALA A 146 -11.87 21.82 16.78
N ARG A 147 -12.24 23.06 17.10
CA ARG A 147 -11.58 24.25 16.58
C ARG A 147 -10.11 24.31 17.00
N GLU A 148 -9.83 24.09 18.28
CA GLU A 148 -8.47 24.06 18.82
C GLU A 148 -7.61 23.00 18.11
N PHE A 149 -8.14 21.78 17.94
CA PHE A 149 -7.43 20.71 17.24
C PHE A 149 -7.10 21.08 15.77
N VAL A 150 -8.05 21.69 15.06
CA VAL A 150 -7.87 22.09 13.66
C VAL A 150 -6.93 23.28 13.52
N GLU A 151 -6.99 24.25 14.42
CA GLU A 151 -6.18 25.48 14.36
C GLU A 151 -4.76 25.27 14.92
N ARG A 152 -4.55 24.28 15.78
CA ARG A 152 -3.22 23.98 16.34
C ARG A 152 -2.18 23.76 15.24
N GLU A 153 -1.12 24.55 15.28
CA GLU A 153 0.05 24.31 14.45
C GLU A 153 0.83 23.11 15.01
N GLU A 154 0.94 22.06 14.22
CA GLU A 154 1.69 20.86 14.63
C GLU A 154 3.19 21.16 14.51
N PRO A 155 4.00 20.89 15.54
CA PRO A 155 5.46 21.10 15.49
C PRO A 155 6.15 20.13 14.52
N ASP A 156 5.52 18.98 14.27
CA ASP A 156 6.00 17.94 13.36
C ASP A 156 5.09 17.83 12.13
N TYR A 157 5.64 17.34 11.02
CA TYR A 157 4.83 16.70 9.99
C TYR A 157 4.39 15.33 10.50
N VAL A 158 3.08 15.10 10.58
CA VAL A 158 2.50 13.86 11.11
C VAL A 158 1.95 13.04 9.96
N ILE A 159 2.49 11.86 9.73
CA ILE A 159 2.09 10.96 8.64
C ILE A 159 1.66 9.62 9.20
N ALA A 160 0.42 9.21 8.90
CA ALA A 160 -0.08 7.89 9.20
C ALA A 160 0.12 6.95 8.00
N VAL A 161 0.71 5.79 8.26
CA VAL A 161 0.68 4.64 7.35
C VAL A 161 -0.35 3.65 7.86
N ILE A 162 -1.37 3.38 7.05
CA ILE A 162 -2.52 2.55 7.37
C ILE A 162 -2.52 1.37 6.40
N GLY A 163 -2.58 0.15 6.90
CA GLY A 163 -2.63 -1.04 6.07
C GLY A 163 -3.05 -2.26 6.89
N PRO A 164 -3.00 -3.46 6.31
CA PRO A 164 -3.25 -4.65 7.09
C PRO A 164 -2.26 -4.76 8.26
N PRO A 165 -2.62 -5.49 9.34
CA PRO A 165 -1.77 -5.72 10.49
C PRO A 165 -0.38 -6.25 10.10
N MET A 166 0.58 -5.34 9.98
CA MET A 166 1.96 -5.69 9.70
C MET A 166 2.65 -6.06 11.01
N GLY A 167 2.38 -7.25 11.55
CA GLY A 167 3.00 -7.82 12.77
C GLY A 167 3.59 -6.77 13.71
N GLY A 168 2.81 -6.34 14.71
CA GLY A 168 3.17 -5.24 15.62
C GLY A 168 4.43 -5.52 16.44
N PRO A 169 4.84 -4.60 17.32
CA PRO A 169 5.91 -4.89 18.26
C PRO A 169 5.58 -6.21 18.96
N PRO A 170 6.55 -7.13 19.08
CA PRO A 170 6.33 -8.42 19.71
C PRO A 170 5.77 -8.19 21.11
N GLU A 171 4.52 -8.60 21.28
CA GLU A 171 3.78 -8.40 22.50
C GLU A 171 4.46 -9.23 23.59
N GLY A 172 4.97 -8.56 24.62
CA GLY A 172 5.55 -9.19 25.80
C GLY A 172 4.47 -9.89 26.61
N GLY A 173 3.95 -11.02 26.13
CA GLY A 173 2.88 -11.76 26.80
C GLY A 173 2.28 -12.91 25.96
N ARG A 174 2.73 -14.13 26.25
CA ARG A 174 2.16 -15.47 25.93
C ARG A 174 1.25 -15.63 24.68
N PRO A 175 1.68 -16.34 23.63
CA PRO A 175 0.75 -17.11 22.81
C PRO A 175 0.38 -18.40 23.55
N GLY A 176 -0.92 -18.63 23.73
CA GLY A 176 -1.44 -19.95 24.09
C GLY A 176 -1.81 -20.12 25.57
N ALA A 177 -2.95 -19.58 25.94
CA ALA A 177 -3.85 -20.30 26.83
C ALA A 177 -5.27 -20.04 26.33
N ALA A 178 -5.78 -20.96 25.52
CA ALA A 178 -7.23 -21.09 25.42
C ALA A 178 -7.77 -21.32 26.84
N PRO A 179 -8.87 -20.65 27.26
CA PRO A 179 -9.47 -20.94 28.56
C PRO A 179 -9.88 -22.42 28.59
N GLY A 180 -9.26 -23.22 29.46
CA GLY A 180 -9.66 -24.61 29.71
C GLY A 180 -8.78 -25.73 29.16
N ALA A 181 -7.59 -25.46 28.61
CA ALA A 181 -6.67 -26.54 28.26
C ALA A 181 -5.98 -27.10 29.53
N PRO A 182 -6.07 -28.42 29.82
CA PRO A 182 -5.37 -29.01 30.96
C PRO A 182 -3.83 -28.95 30.75
N PRO A 183 -3.04 -28.89 31.82
CA PRO A 183 -1.58 -28.89 31.72
C PRO A 183 -1.12 -30.14 30.96
N ARG A 184 -0.33 -29.98 29.90
CA ARG A 184 0.40 -31.10 29.30
C ARG A 184 1.63 -31.35 30.17
N ASP A 185 1.65 -32.52 30.80
CA ASP A 185 2.78 -32.99 31.59
C ASP A 185 4.07 -33.06 30.75
N GLY A 186 5.15 -32.52 31.30
CA GLY A 186 6.40 -33.30 31.34
C GLY A 186 7.45 -33.14 30.23
N ILE A 187 7.50 -32.06 29.45
CA ILE A 187 8.72 -31.74 28.70
C ILE A 187 9.16 -30.32 29.04
N ALA A 188 10.13 -30.22 29.95
CA ALA A 188 10.86 -28.98 30.16
C ALA A 188 11.57 -28.60 28.84
N PRO A 189 11.45 -27.35 28.35
CA PRO A 189 12.24 -26.92 27.22
C PRO A 189 13.74 -27.01 27.57
N PRO A 190 14.61 -27.37 26.61
CA PRO A 190 16.04 -27.43 26.87
C PRO A 190 16.53 -26.07 27.37
N LYS A 191 17.23 -26.06 28.50
CA LYS A 191 17.98 -24.90 29.00
C LYS A 191 19.18 -24.66 28.08
N GLY A 192 18.92 -24.10 26.91
CA GLY A 192 19.93 -23.40 26.13
C GLY A 192 20.04 -21.98 26.68
N GLU A 193 21.23 -21.63 27.17
CA GLU A 193 21.61 -20.26 27.49
C GLU A 193 21.53 -19.43 26.21
N GLY A 194 20.53 -18.57 26.14
CA GLY A 194 20.03 -17.96 24.92
C GLY A 194 18.52 -17.91 25.05
N SER A 195 18.07 -16.98 25.90
CA SER A 195 16.68 -16.91 26.35
C SER A 195 15.73 -17.03 25.16
N VAL A 196 14.66 -17.83 25.30
CA VAL A 196 13.58 -17.91 24.29
C VAL A 196 12.96 -16.52 23.99
N GLN A 197 13.27 -15.52 24.82
CA GLN A 197 13.08 -14.10 24.59
C GLN A 197 13.79 -13.57 23.33
N GLU A 198 15.02 -14.03 23.01
CA GLU A 198 15.86 -13.52 21.91
C GLU A 198 15.34 -13.84 20.51
N ARG A 199 14.41 -14.80 20.36
CA ARG A 199 13.76 -15.08 19.06
C ARG A 199 12.52 -14.22 18.80
N ARG A 200 12.07 -13.43 19.78
CA ARG A 200 10.97 -12.48 19.63
C ARG A 200 11.59 -11.10 19.79
N GLY A 201 11.67 -10.32 18.72
CA GLY A 201 12.42 -9.06 18.69
C GLY A 201 12.15 -8.15 19.90
N ASN A 202 13.06 -7.25 20.23
CA ASN A 202 12.75 -6.21 21.23
C ASN A 202 11.80 -5.18 20.59
N PRO A 203 10.65 -4.80 21.20
CA PRO A 203 9.81 -3.69 20.73
C PRO A 203 10.61 -2.41 20.44
N GLU A 204 11.58 -2.06 21.27
CA GLU A 204 12.43 -0.89 21.06
C GLU A 204 13.28 -1.03 19.80
N GLN A 205 13.86 -2.22 19.58
CA GLN A 205 14.64 -2.50 18.37
C GLN A 205 13.77 -2.47 17.11
N TRP A 206 12.53 -2.94 17.22
CA TRP A 206 11.55 -2.84 16.13
C TRP A 206 11.22 -1.38 15.82
N MET A 207 11.00 -0.55 16.85
CA MET A 207 10.77 0.89 16.68
C MET A 207 11.99 1.60 16.10
N ALA A 208 13.19 1.31 16.60
CA ALA A 208 14.44 1.86 16.09
C ALA A 208 14.64 1.52 14.61
N GLY A 209 14.42 0.24 14.25
CA GLY A 209 14.47 -0.19 12.86
C GLY A 209 13.46 0.52 11.97
N LEU A 210 12.26 0.83 12.46
CA LEU A 210 11.31 1.65 11.70
C LEU A 210 11.80 3.09 11.55
N LYS A 211 12.33 3.73 12.60
CA LYS A 211 12.86 5.11 12.50
C LYS A 211 13.99 5.21 11.48
N GLU A 212 14.93 4.27 11.50
CA GLU A 212 16.07 4.23 10.58
C GLU A 212 15.67 3.94 9.14
N ASN A 213 14.56 3.22 8.92
CA ASN A 213 14.12 2.81 7.58
C ASN A 213 12.90 3.58 7.06
N THR A 214 12.55 4.70 7.70
CA THR A 214 11.48 5.59 7.27
C THR A 214 12.00 7.00 7.12
N TRP A 215 11.70 7.67 6.00
CA TRP A 215 12.16 9.04 5.74
C TRP A 215 11.21 9.82 4.83
N LEU A 216 11.30 11.14 4.94
CA LEU A 216 10.86 12.09 3.92
C LEU A 216 12.06 12.55 3.08
N ALA A 217 11.86 12.74 1.79
CA ALA A 217 12.86 13.27 0.88
C ALA A 217 12.22 14.21 -0.15
N TRP A 218 12.85 15.34 -0.42
CA TRP A 218 12.46 16.28 -1.47
C TRP A 218 13.72 16.88 -2.09
N LYS A 219 13.53 17.78 -3.06
CA LYS A 219 14.62 18.28 -3.91
C LYS A 219 15.72 18.93 -3.06
N ASP A 220 16.97 18.58 -3.36
CA ASP A 220 18.19 19.16 -2.78
C ASP A 220 18.29 19.09 -1.25
N HIS A 221 17.51 18.21 -0.61
CA HIS A 221 17.48 18.03 0.85
C HIS A 221 17.92 16.63 1.29
N GLU A 222 18.60 16.54 2.44
CA GLU A 222 18.90 15.27 3.08
C GLU A 222 17.60 14.57 3.54
N LYS A 223 17.64 13.24 3.61
CA LYS A 223 16.51 12.44 4.10
C LYS A 223 16.20 12.82 5.55
N VAL A 224 14.96 13.21 5.81
CA VAL A 224 14.49 13.51 7.17
C VAL A 224 13.83 12.27 7.75
N HIS A 225 14.38 11.75 8.84
CA HIS A 225 13.87 10.61 9.59
C HIS A 225 12.86 11.04 10.66
N PRO A 226 11.91 10.17 11.06
CA PRO A 226 10.94 10.51 12.08
C PRO A 226 11.61 10.59 13.46
N SER A 227 11.29 11.65 14.23
CA SER A 227 11.71 11.83 15.61
C SER A 227 11.02 10.81 16.54
N SER A 228 9.75 10.48 16.26
CA SER A 228 8.96 9.52 17.02
C SER A 228 7.99 8.72 16.15
N ILE A 229 7.59 7.56 16.66
CA ILE A 229 6.58 6.68 16.05
C ILE A 229 5.57 6.33 17.14
N VAL A 230 4.29 6.59 16.87
CA VAL A 230 3.18 6.34 17.79
C VAL A 230 2.28 5.26 17.21
N LEU A 231 1.89 4.31 18.06
CA LEU A 231 0.85 3.33 17.76
C LEU A 231 -0.47 3.83 18.37
N PRO A 232 -1.58 3.86 17.61
CA PRO A 232 -2.86 4.25 18.19
C PRO A 232 -3.26 3.36 19.37
N PRO A 233 -3.88 3.92 20.43
CA PRO A 233 -4.39 3.14 21.55
C PRO A 233 -5.52 2.21 21.11
N GLY A 234 -5.77 1.13 21.88
CA GLY A 234 -6.86 0.20 21.62
C GLY A 234 -6.53 -0.97 20.68
N GLY A 235 -5.24 -1.21 20.41
CA GLY A 235 -4.81 -2.39 19.64
C GLY A 235 -5.16 -2.30 18.16
N GLN A 236 -5.30 -1.10 17.61
CA GLN A 236 -5.49 -0.87 16.17
C GLN A 236 -4.22 -1.29 15.41
N ARG A 237 -4.07 -2.59 15.20
CA ARG A 237 -2.96 -3.19 14.48
C ARG A 237 -3.07 -2.78 13.01
N GLY A 238 -1.99 -2.25 12.45
CA GLY A 238 -1.94 -1.80 11.04
C GLY A 238 -1.90 -0.29 10.83
N VAL A 239 -1.85 0.51 11.90
CA VAL A 239 -1.63 1.96 11.81
C VAL A 239 -0.32 2.33 12.51
N LEU A 240 0.56 3.02 11.79
CA LEU A 240 1.80 3.62 12.32
C LEU A 240 1.71 5.13 12.10
N ILE A 241 1.89 5.93 13.16
CA ILE A 241 1.91 7.39 13.07
C ILE A 241 3.35 7.86 13.25
N PHE A 242 3.90 8.45 12.20
CA PHE A 242 5.26 8.97 12.15
C PHE A 242 5.25 10.47 12.36
N HIS A 243 6.13 10.96 13.24
CA HIS A 243 6.36 12.38 13.48
C HIS A 243 7.71 12.77 12.90
N PHE A 244 7.71 13.68 11.93
CA PHE A 244 8.93 14.21 11.33
C PHE A 244 9.15 15.66 11.77
N PRO A 245 10.34 16.02 12.24
CA PRO A 245 10.61 17.39 12.68
C PRO A 245 10.50 18.37 11.50
N LYS A 246 10.03 19.58 11.77
CA LYS A 246 9.93 20.69 10.79
C LYS A 246 11.18 21.57 10.72
N ASP A 247 12.34 21.06 11.14
CA ASP A 247 13.61 21.80 11.13
C ASP A 247 13.99 22.32 9.73
N HIS A 248 13.53 21.62 8.70
CA HIS A 248 13.67 22.00 7.31
C HIS A 248 12.28 22.05 6.67
N PRO A 249 11.63 23.23 6.64
CA PRO A 249 10.29 23.37 6.09
C PRO A 249 10.24 22.99 4.62
N ILE A 250 9.23 22.18 4.27
CA ILE A 250 8.88 21.86 2.88
C ILE A 250 8.08 23.02 2.31
N GLU A 251 8.51 23.55 1.17
CA GLU A 251 7.91 24.71 0.49
C GLU A 251 7.32 24.33 -0.87
N LEU A 252 6.48 25.18 -1.47
CA LEU A 252 5.83 24.86 -2.75
C LEU A 252 6.85 24.70 -3.90
N GLU A 253 7.97 25.40 -3.79
CA GLU A 253 9.10 25.44 -4.69
C GLU A 253 9.80 24.07 -4.82
N ASP A 254 9.69 23.21 -3.79
CA ASP A 254 10.22 21.85 -3.79
C ASP A 254 9.48 20.92 -4.76
N LYS A 255 8.29 21.33 -5.21
CA LYS A 255 7.37 20.68 -6.18
C LYS A 255 6.78 19.36 -5.70
N GLU A 256 7.61 18.46 -5.15
CA GLU A 256 7.21 17.16 -4.66
C GLU A 256 7.97 16.76 -3.40
N VAL A 257 7.28 16.03 -2.52
CA VAL A 257 7.87 15.35 -1.37
C VAL A 257 7.58 13.85 -1.47
N GLU A 258 8.58 13.04 -1.15
CA GLU A 258 8.51 11.60 -1.15
C GLU A 258 8.52 11.06 0.27
N PHE A 259 7.50 10.28 0.61
CA PHE A 259 7.52 9.41 1.78
C PHE A 259 8.03 8.03 1.38
N CYS A 260 8.93 7.48 2.18
CA CYS A 260 9.39 6.11 2.05
C CYS A 260 9.44 5.43 3.43
N MET A 261 8.94 4.20 3.50
CA MET A 261 9.11 3.30 4.63
C MET A 261 9.52 1.93 4.09
N ARG A 262 10.66 1.43 4.56
CA ARG A 262 11.18 0.11 4.23
C ARG A 262 11.12 -0.81 5.44
N ARG A 263 10.65 -2.03 5.23
CA ARG A 263 10.64 -3.09 6.26
C ARG A 263 10.94 -4.44 5.62
N GLY A 264 12.15 -4.94 5.84
CA GLY A 264 12.62 -6.17 5.20
C GLY A 264 12.49 -6.06 3.67
N PRO A 265 11.79 -7.00 3.00
CA PRO A 265 11.63 -6.99 1.54
C PRO A 265 10.56 -5.99 1.04
N MET A 266 9.81 -5.36 1.94
CA MET A 266 8.70 -4.49 1.59
C MET A 266 9.13 -3.02 1.60
N GLU A 267 8.81 -2.29 0.54
CA GLU A 267 9.03 -0.84 0.42
C GLU A 267 7.71 -0.13 0.11
N VAL A 268 7.22 0.65 1.08
CA VAL A 268 6.04 1.52 0.95
C VAL A 268 6.54 2.91 0.57
N LYS A 269 6.30 3.31 -0.68
CA LYS A 269 6.82 4.56 -1.22
C LYS A 269 5.74 5.36 -1.93
N LYS A 270 5.67 6.66 -1.67
CA LYS A 270 4.75 7.57 -2.36
C LYS A 270 5.30 8.97 -2.48
N LYS A 271 5.21 9.49 -3.71
CA LYS A 271 5.43 10.91 -4.01
C LYS A 271 4.13 11.69 -3.95
N PHE A 272 4.20 12.87 -3.36
CA PHE A 272 3.13 13.83 -3.21
C PHE A 272 3.50 15.11 -3.93
N LYS A 273 2.61 15.61 -4.79
CA LYS A 273 2.81 16.86 -5.52
C LYS A 273 2.33 18.01 -4.65
N LEU A 274 3.24 18.91 -4.26
CA LEU A 274 2.95 19.97 -3.29
C LEU A 274 1.92 20.97 -3.81
N LYS A 275 1.94 21.24 -5.12
CA LYS A 275 0.91 22.06 -5.78
C LYS A 275 -0.51 21.52 -5.65
N ASP A 276 -0.67 20.20 -5.48
CA ASP A 276 -1.98 19.56 -5.30
C ASP A 276 -2.38 19.56 -3.81
N MET A 277 -1.43 19.79 -2.90
CA MET A 277 -1.60 19.80 -1.44
C MET A 277 -1.82 21.22 -0.89
N VAL A 278 -2.43 22.09 -1.69
CA VAL A 278 -2.80 23.44 -1.29
C VAL A 278 -4.24 23.46 -0.79
N TYR A 279 -4.44 24.05 0.38
CA TYR A 279 -5.76 24.25 0.98
C TYR A 279 -5.87 25.70 1.44
N GLU A 280 -6.98 26.37 1.11
CA GLU A 280 -7.18 27.81 1.40
C GLU A 280 -6.02 28.70 0.92
N GLY A 281 -5.43 28.35 -0.24
CA GLY A 281 -4.33 29.11 -0.85
C GLY A 281 -2.97 28.92 -0.20
N LYS A 282 -2.84 28.03 0.80
CA LYS A 282 -1.57 27.72 1.47
C LYS A 282 -1.22 26.25 1.36
N LEU A 283 0.07 25.94 1.32
CA LEU A 283 0.54 24.56 1.42
C LEU A 283 0.10 23.98 2.77
N ALA A 284 -0.59 22.84 2.75
CA ALA A 284 -1.07 22.16 3.94
C ALA A 284 -0.37 20.81 4.05
N LEU A 285 0.45 20.62 5.09
CA LEU A 285 1.20 19.39 5.38
C LEU A 285 0.99 18.97 6.82
#